data_AF-A0A5C4NHJ7-F1
#
_entry.id   AF-A0A5C4NHJ7-F1
#
_cell.length_a   1.000
_cell.length_b   1.000
_cell.length_c   1.000
_cell.angle_alpha   90.00
_cell.angle_beta   90.00
_cell.angle_gamma   90.00
#
_symmetry.space_group_name_H-M   'P 1'
#
loop_
_entity.id
_entity.type
_entity.pdbx_description
1 polymer ?
#
loop_
_entity_poly.entity_id
_entity_poly.type
_entity_poly.pdbx_seq_one_letter_code
_entity_poly.pdbx_strand_id
1 'polypeptide(L)'
;MALTTNPLRWLAAPRSLEIAEGLRRHAEAQGLPPPVLRLDARPRAAFDRLVDALNRLPRPLATLGTLALFAAALIAPDWFAARMEALARMPEALWWLVGAVLSLHFGARVQAHAQEFQREILSVAAPVPDPAPSAGTPAVAAPGPDATLTLDTLVPGPNAALADWRGGRP
;
A
#
# COMPACT_ATOMS: atom_id res chain seq x y z
N MET A 1 -5.57 -44.72 -39.26
CA MET A 1 -6.17 -43.38 -39.15
C MET A 1 -6.72 -43.23 -37.74
N ALA A 2 -5.93 -42.66 -36.82
CA ALA A 2 -6.35 -42.32 -35.46
C ALA A 2 -5.52 -41.11 -35.02
N LEU A 3 -6.10 -39.92 -35.20
CA LEU A 3 -5.53 -38.65 -34.75
C LEU A 3 -5.90 -38.48 -33.28
N THR A 4 -4.96 -38.76 -32.38
CA THR A 4 -5.07 -38.37 -30.97
C THR A 4 -4.66 -36.89 -30.84
N THR A 5 -5.64 -36.00 -30.95
CA THR A 5 -5.47 -34.58 -30.64
C THR A 5 -5.54 -34.40 -29.13
N ASN A 6 -4.37 -34.40 -28.48
CA ASN A 6 -4.22 -34.15 -27.05
C ASN A 6 -4.60 -32.69 -26.71
N PRO A 7 -5.67 -32.44 -25.93
CA PRO A 7 -6.17 -31.11 -25.58
C PRO A 7 -5.39 -30.48 -24.42
N LEU A 8 -4.11 -30.83 -24.22
CA LEU A 8 -3.26 -30.24 -23.19
C LEU A 8 -2.03 -29.53 -23.77
N ARG A 9 -1.89 -29.43 -25.10
CA ARG A 9 -0.71 -28.75 -25.72
C ARG A 9 -0.64 -27.24 -25.43
N TRP A 10 -1.74 -26.62 -25.04
CA TRP A 10 -1.79 -25.21 -24.65
C TRP A 10 -1.27 -24.94 -23.23
N LEU A 11 -0.92 -25.99 -22.48
CA LEU A 11 -0.12 -25.89 -21.24
C LEU A 11 1.39 -25.88 -21.53
N ALA A 12 1.81 -25.85 -22.80
CA ALA A 12 3.19 -25.64 -23.14
C ALA A 12 3.59 -24.24 -22.65
N ALA A 13 4.39 -24.24 -21.58
CA ALA A 13 5.09 -23.09 -21.02
C ALA A 13 6.51 -22.84 -21.61
N PRO A 14 6.87 -23.14 -22.88
CA PRO A 14 8.26 -23.05 -23.30
C PRO A 14 8.69 -21.60 -23.48
N ARG A 15 7.81 -20.73 -24.00
CA ARG A 15 8.25 -19.38 -24.42
C ARG A 15 8.61 -18.46 -23.25
N SER A 16 7.85 -18.51 -22.15
CA SER A 16 8.13 -17.70 -20.97
C SER A 16 9.37 -18.19 -20.22
N LEU A 17 9.59 -19.51 -20.18
CA LEU A 17 10.78 -20.11 -19.57
C LEU A 17 12.03 -19.85 -20.40
N GLU A 18 11.95 -19.96 -21.72
CA GLU A 18 13.05 -19.62 -22.64
C GLU A 18 13.45 -18.14 -22.55
N ILE A 19 12.47 -17.23 -22.48
CA ILE A 19 12.73 -15.79 -22.29
C ILE A 19 13.36 -15.53 -20.91
N ALA A 20 12.86 -16.18 -19.86
CA ALA A 20 13.40 -16.03 -18.50
C ALA A 20 14.84 -16.56 -18.39
N GLU A 21 15.13 -17.72 -19.00
CA GLU A 21 16.48 -18.27 -19.05
C GLU A 21 17.43 -17.42 -19.90
N GLY A 22 16.96 -16.88 -21.03
CA GLY A 22 17.73 -15.97 -21.87
C GLY A 22 18.16 -14.71 -21.10
N LEU A 23 17.21 -14.09 -20.38
CA LEU A 23 17.47 -12.93 -19.53
C LEU A 23 18.42 -13.26 -18.37
N ARG A 24 18.27 -14.44 -17.76
CA ARG A 24 19.15 -14.90 -16.67
C ARG A 24 20.59 -15.08 -17.14
N ARG A 25 20.82 -15.78 -18.26
CA ARG A 25 22.18 -15.99 -18.81
C ARG A 25 22.85 -14.67 -19.21
N HIS A 26 22.07 -13.73 -19.77
CA HIS A 26 22.58 -12.40 -20.13
C HIS A 26 22.98 -11.58 -18.89
N ALA A 27 22.22 -11.67 -17.80
CA ALA A 27 22.52 -11.01 -16.54
C ALA A 27 23.74 -11.63 -15.82
N GLU A 28 23.85 -12.96 -15.81
CA GLU A 28 25.00 -13.69 -15.25
C GLU A 28 26.30 -13.35 -15.99
N ALA A 29 26.26 -13.24 -17.33
CA ALA A 29 27.42 -12.83 -18.15
C ALA A 29 27.86 -11.38 -17.90
N GLN A 30 26.95 -10.52 -17.41
CA GLN A 30 27.23 -9.12 -17.08
C GLN A 30 27.52 -8.90 -15.58
N GLY A 31 27.50 -9.95 -14.75
CA GLY A 31 27.72 -9.86 -13.30
C GLY A 31 26.58 -9.17 -12.52
N LEU A 32 25.39 -9.07 -13.12
CA LEU A 32 24.23 -8.45 -12.48
C LEU A 32 23.48 -9.49 -11.62
N PRO A 33 22.98 -9.12 -10.43
CA PRO A 33 22.03 -9.97 -9.69
C PRO A 33 20.80 -10.27 -10.56
N PRO A 34 20.09 -11.39 -10.31
CA PRO A 34 18.99 -11.82 -11.17
C PRO A 34 18.03 -10.66 -11.43
N PRO A 35 17.69 -10.37 -12.70
CA PRO A 35 16.93 -9.18 -13.05
C PRO A 35 15.53 -9.31 -12.47
N VAL A 36 15.27 -8.57 -11.39
CA VAL A 36 13.91 -8.28 -10.97
C VAL A 36 13.30 -7.41 -12.05
N LEU A 37 12.47 -8.02 -12.90
CA LEU A 37 11.72 -7.29 -13.92
C LEU A 37 10.85 -6.27 -13.18
N ARG A 38 11.31 -5.02 -13.14
CA ARG A 38 10.45 -3.89 -12.80
C ARG A 38 9.44 -3.78 -13.94
N LEU A 39 8.31 -4.44 -13.75
CA LEU A 39 7.14 -4.22 -14.59
C LEU A 39 6.70 -2.79 -14.33
N ASP A 40 6.76 -1.96 -15.36
CA ASP A 40 6.22 -0.61 -15.30
C ASP A 40 4.77 -0.67 -14.84
N ALA A 41 4.42 0.19 -13.88
CA ALA A 41 3.08 0.25 -13.33
C ALA A 41 2.10 0.57 -14.47
N ARG A 42 1.28 -0.42 -14.85
CA ARG A 42 0.26 -0.22 -15.88
C ARG A 42 -0.67 0.92 -15.42
N PRO A 43 -1.01 1.88 -16.29
CA PRO A 43 -1.94 2.94 -15.94
C PRO A 43 -3.27 2.31 -15.46
N ARG A 44 -3.65 2.65 -14.23
CA ARG A 44 -4.79 2.06 -13.52
C ARG A 44 -6.06 2.30 -14.32
N ALA A 45 -6.77 1.23 -14.68
CA ALA A 45 -7.95 1.33 -15.53
C ALA A 45 -9.06 2.10 -14.82
N ALA A 46 -9.98 2.72 -15.58
CA ALA A 46 -11.15 3.38 -14.99
C ALA A 46 -12.00 2.40 -14.15
N PHE A 47 -12.04 1.12 -14.57
CA PHE A 47 -12.66 0.03 -13.83
C PHE A 47 -12.01 -0.18 -12.46
N ASP A 48 -10.68 -0.20 -12.39
CA ASP A 48 -9.95 -0.37 -11.11
C ASP A 48 -10.29 0.75 -10.14
N ARG A 49 -10.41 2.00 -10.62
CA ARG A 49 -10.81 3.15 -9.80
C ARG A 49 -12.26 3.04 -9.30
N LEU A 50 -13.17 2.54 -10.13
CA LEU A 50 -14.55 2.28 -9.72
C LEU A 50 -14.62 1.23 -8.63
N VAL A 51 -13.90 0.12 -8.79
CA VAL A 51 -13.84 -0.96 -7.78
C VAL A 51 -13.23 -0.45 -6.48
N ASP A 52 -12.16 0.35 -6.56
CA ASP A 52 -11.53 0.96 -5.39
C ASP A 52 -12.48 1.95 -4.68
N ALA A 53 -13.23 2.76 -5.46
CA ALA A 53 -14.25 3.66 -4.94
C ALA A 53 -15.36 2.89 -4.23
N LEU A 54 -15.93 1.87 -4.88
CA LEU A 54 -16.98 1.00 -4.33
C LEU A 54 -16.53 0.35 -3.01
N ASN A 55 -15.29 -0.14 -2.97
CA ASN A 55 -14.71 -0.67 -1.76
C ASN A 55 -14.52 0.40 -0.67
N ARG A 56 -14.32 1.67 -1.01
CA ARG A 56 -14.15 2.78 -0.05
C ARG A 56 -15.47 3.40 0.41
N LEU A 57 -16.59 3.07 -0.25
CA LEU A 57 -17.95 3.51 0.13
C LEU A 57 -18.50 3.02 1.49
N PRO A 58 -18.05 1.93 2.13
CA PRO A 58 -18.59 1.51 3.42
C PRO A 58 -18.53 2.60 4.49
N ARG A 59 -17.44 3.37 4.52
CA ARG A 59 -17.25 4.48 5.47
C ARG A 59 -18.28 5.62 5.23
N PRO A 60 -18.38 6.18 4.01
CA PRO A 60 -19.43 7.15 3.68
C PRO A 60 -20.86 6.63 3.89
N LEU A 61 -21.13 5.38 3.52
CA LEU A 61 -22.46 4.78 3.67
C LEU A 61 -22.85 4.60 5.14
N ALA A 62 -21.90 4.27 6.02
CA ALA A 62 -22.16 4.15 7.44
C ALA A 62 -22.62 5.49 8.04
N THR A 63 -21.91 6.59 7.76
CA THR A 63 -22.26 7.90 8.31
C THR A 63 -23.57 8.43 7.72
N LEU A 64 -23.77 8.31 6.41
CA LEU A 64 -25.03 8.68 5.76
C LEU A 64 -26.19 7.82 6.23
N GLY A 65 -25.97 6.52 6.42
CA GLY A 65 -26.95 5.57 6.94
C GLY A 65 -27.39 5.92 8.36
N THR A 66 -26.45 6.29 9.24
CA THR A 66 -26.77 6.76 10.60
C THR A 66 -27.59 8.05 10.57
N LEU A 67 -27.20 9.04 9.76
CA LEU A 67 -27.96 10.28 9.61
C LEU A 67 -29.37 10.03 9.06
N ALA A 68 -29.49 9.15 8.06
CA ALA A 68 -30.77 8.75 7.50
C ALA A 68 -31.66 8.03 8.52
N LEU A 69 -31.08 7.18 9.39
CA LEU A 69 -31.80 6.50 10.46
C LEU A 69 -32.39 7.50 11.46
N PHE A 70 -31.59 8.49 11.89
CA PHE A 70 -32.06 9.56 12.77
C PHE A 70 -33.15 10.41 12.11
N ALA A 71 -32.96 10.79 10.84
CA ALA A 71 -33.96 11.53 10.10
C ALA A 71 -35.27 10.73 9.95
N ALA A 72 -35.19 9.43 9.66
CA ALA A 72 -36.36 8.56 9.54
C ALA A 72 -37.16 8.47 10.86
N ALA A 73 -36.46 8.41 12.00
CA ALA A 73 -37.10 8.42 13.31
C ALA A 73 -37.85 9.73 13.60
N LEU A 74 -37.36 10.87 13.12
CA LEU A 74 -37.99 12.19 13.31
C LEU A 74 -39.14 12.45 12.32
N ILE A 75 -38.99 12.03 11.06
CA ILE A 75 -39.96 12.29 9.99
C ILE A 75 -41.17 11.35 10.10
N ALA A 76 -40.95 10.07 10.45
CA ALA A 76 -41.98 9.04 10.46
C ALA A 76 -41.81 8.08 11.66
N PRO A 77 -42.17 8.53 12.88
CA PRO A 77 -41.91 7.79 14.11
C PRO A 77 -42.65 6.43 14.17
N ASP A 78 -43.92 6.39 13.74
CA ASP A 78 -44.72 5.15 13.77
C ASP A 78 -44.16 4.09 12.81
N TRP A 79 -43.70 4.52 11.63
CA TRP A 79 -43.05 3.65 10.67
C TRP A 79 -41.75 3.07 11.24
N PHE A 80 -40.94 3.91 11.89
CA PHE A 80 -39.69 3.50 12.51
C PHE A 80 -39.91 2.51 13.66
N ALA A 81 -40.89 2.77 14.53
CA ALA A 81 -41.24 1.91 15.67
C ALA A 81 -41.61 0.50 15.21
N ALA A 82 -42.42 0.38 14.15
CA ALA A 82 -42.79 -0.92 13.59
C ALA A 82 -41.58 -1.72 13.05
N ARG A 83 -40.55 -1.04 12.50
CA ARG A 83 -39.31 -1.72 12.05
C ARG A 83 -38.43 -2.13 13.23
N MET A 84 -38.38 -1.33 14.29
CA MET A 84 -37.64 -1.68 15.51
C MET A 84 -38.24 -2.89 16.22
N GLU A 85 -39.57 -3.02 16.22
CA GLU A 85 -40.24 -4.20 16.77
C GLU A 85 -39.92 -5.46 15.96
N ALA A 86 -39.87 -5.36 14.63
CA ALA A 86 -39.45 -6.46 13.78
C ALA A 86 -37.98 -6.86 14.03
N LEU A 87 -37.08 -5.89 14.23
CA LEU A 87 -35.68 -6.14 14.60
C LEU A 87 -35.56 -6.80 15.97
N ALA A 88 -36.39 -6.43 16.94
CA ALA A 88 -36.39 -7.02 18.28
C ALA A 88 -36.80 -8.50 18.27
N ARG A 89 -37.63 -8.92 17.30
CA ARG A 89 -38.03 -10.32 17.11
C ARG A 89 -37.00 -11.15 16.33
N MET A 90 -35.89 -10.56 15.90
CA MET A 90 -34.89 -11.26 15.11
C MET A 90 -34.18 -12.33 15.96
N PRO A 91 -34.09 -13.59 15.49
CA PRO A 91 -33.40 -14.65 16.22
C PRO A 91 -31.94 -14.31 16.57
N GLU A 92 -31.47 -14.76 17.73
CA GLU A 92 -30.09 -14.56 18.19
C GLU A 92 -29.05 -15.03 17.16
N ALA A 93 -29.30 -16.17 16.51
CA ALA A 93 -28.42 -16.70 15.47
C ALA A 93 -28.20 -15.72 14.29
N LEU A 94 -29.20 -14.92 13.91
CA LEU A 94 -29.04 -13.94 12.84
C LEU A 94 -28.17 -12.76 13.26
N TRP A 95 -28.22 -12.36 14.54
CA TRP A 95 -27.32 -11.33 15.07
C TRP A 95 -25.86 -11.78 14.97
N TRP A 96 -25.59 -13.05 15.28
CA TRP A 96 -24.26 -13.63 15.11
C TRP A 96 -23.79 -13.62 13.65
N LEU A 97 -24.67 -13.91 12.70
CA LEU A 97 -24.32 -13.86 11.27
C LEU A 97 -24.00 -12.44 10.80
N VAL A 98 -24.80 -11.44 11.19
CA VAL A 98 -24.52 -10.03 10.87
C VAL A 98 -23.18 -9.62 11.47
N GLY A 99 -22.93 -9.96 12.74
CA GLY A 99 -21.65 -9.71 13.40
C GLY A 99 -20.47 -10.38 12.69
N ALA A 100 -20.62 -11.63 12.26
CA ALA A 100 -19.59 -12.38 11.54
C ALA A 100 -19.29 -11.78 10.15
N VAL A 101 -20.31 -11.41 9.37
CA VAL A 101 -20.14 -10.81 8.04
C VAL A 101 -19.47 -9.43 8.15
N LEU A 102 -19.91 -8.60 9.09
CA LEU A 102 -19.28 -7.30 9.34
C LEU A 102 -17.83 -7.47 9.83
N SER A 103 -17.58 -8.40 10.74
CA SER A 103 -16.22 -8.72 11.22
C SER A 103 -15.33 -9.21 10.10
N LEU A 104 -15.83 -10.03 9.18
CA LEU A 104 -15.07 -10.48 8.01
C LEU A 104 -14.76 -9.31 7.06
N HIS A 105 -15.75 -8.45 6.79
CA HIS A 105 -15.60 -7.29 5.92
C HIS A 105 -14.52 -6.32 6.41
N PHE A 106 -14.53 -6.01 7.72
CA PHE A 106 -13.57 -5.07 8.30
C PHE A 106 -12.26 -5.73 8.76
N GLY A 107 -12.30 -6.99 9.19
CA GLY A 107 -11.12 -7.75 9.62
C GLY A 107 -10.06 -7.88 8.52
N ALA A 108 -10.48 -8.08 7.27
CA ALA A 108 -9.57 -8.15 6.12
C ALA A 108 -8.80 -6.84 5.86
N ARG A 109 -9.39 -5.67 6.20
CA ARG A 109 -8.73 -4.36 6.04
C ARG A 109 -7.76 -4.02 7.15
N VAL A 110 -8.08 -4.42 8.38
CA VAL A 110 -7.17 -4.25 9.52
C VAL A 110 -5.90 -5.08 9.30
N GLN A 111 -6.03 -6.26 8.69
CA GLN A 111 -4.89 -7.09 8.29
C GLN A 111 -3.98 -6.42 7.24
N ALA A 112 -4.56 -5.72 6.25
CA ALA A 112 -3.78 -5.02 5.23
C ALA A 112 -2.92 -3.88 5.83
N HIS A 113 -3.46 -3.12 6.78
CA HIS A 113 -2.70 -2.07 7.48
C HIS A 113 -1.59 -2.63 8.39
N ALA A 114 -1.82 -3.78 9.02
CA ALA A 114 -0.80 -4.44 9.83
C ALA A 114 0.43 -4.85 8.98
N GLN A 115 0.21 -5.24 7.72
CA GLN A 115 1.29 -5.56 6.79
C GLN A 115 2.10 -4.33 6.37
N GLU A 116 1.45 -3.18 6.17
CA GLU A 116 2.12 -1.91 5.86
C GLU A 116 3.04 -1.47 7.01
N PHE A 117 2.57 -1.57 8.25
CA PHE A 117 3.35 -1.23 9.45
C PHE A 117 4.55 -2.16 9.65
N GLN A 118 4.37 -3.46 9.41
CA GLN A 118 5.48 -4.42 9.43
C GLN A 118 6.52 -4.11 8.35
N ARG A 119 6.11 -3.72 7.14
CA ARG A 119 7.03 -3.30 6.07
C ARG A 119 7.79 -2.03 6.43
N GLU A 120 7.13 -1.07 7.07
CA GLU A 120 7.74 0.18 7.50
C GLU A 120 8.81 -0.08 8.57
N ILE A 121 8.52 -0.91 9.57
CA ILE A 121 9.51 -1.34 10.59
C ILE A 121 10.70 -2.03 9.93
N LEU A 122 10.47 -2.93 8.96
CA LEU A 122 11.53 -3.62 8.23
C LEU A 122 12.34 -2.67 7.32
N SER A 123 11.74 -1.60 6.81
CA SER A 123 12.42 -0.59 5.99
C SER A 123 13.33 0.33 6.82
N VAL A 124 12.99 0.59 8.08
CA VAL A 124 13.82 1.34 9.03
C VAL A 124 14.94 0.47 9.60
N ALA A 125 14.69 -0.83 9.77
CA ALA A 125 15.69 -1.81 10.18
C ALA A 125 16.57 -2.31 9.02
N ALA A 126 16.30 -1.89 7.78
CA ALA A 126 17.10 -2.28 6.64
C ALA A 126 18.53 -1.73 6.80
N PRO A 127 19.57 -2.57 6.68
CA PRO A 127 20.95 -2.11 6.75
C PRO A 127 21.17 -1.00 5.73
N VAL A 128 21.64 0.17 6.18
CA VAL A 128 22.17 1.19 5.28
C VAL A 128 23.29 0.51 4.48
N PRO A 129 23.18 0.40 3.14
CA PRO A 129 24.26 -0.15 2.36
C PRO A 129 25.49 0.71 2.61
N ASP A 130 26.59 0.07 3.00
CA ASP A 130 27.87 0.73 3.24
C ASP A 130 28.16 1.61 2.01
N PRO A 131 28.33 2.94 2.17
CA PRO A 131 28.57 3.79 1.04
C PRO A 131 29.87 3.33 0.39
N ALA A 132 29.77 2.72 -0.80
CA ALA A 132 30.94 2.49 -1.63
C ALA A 132 31.70 3.82 -1.70
N PRO A 133 33.02 3.85 -1.49
CA PRO A 133 33.79 5.08 -1.44
C PRO A 133 33.67 5.78 -2.79
N SER A 134 32.69 6.66 -2.89
CA SER A 134 32.52 7.57 -4.01
C SER A 134 33.57 8.65 -3.77
N ALA A 135 34.55 8.72 -4.67
CA ALA A 135 35.50 9.82 -4.73
C ALA A 135 34.69 11.11 -4.96
N GLY A 136 34.29 11.78 -3.88
CA GLY A 136 33.43 12.96 -3.92
C GLY A 136 32.46 13.15 -2.74
N THR A 137 32.54 12.38 -1.65
CA THR A 137 31.67 12.56 -0.48
C THR A 137 32.03 13.86 0.29
N PRO A 138 31.04 14.66 0.73
CA PRO A 138 31.23 15.85 1.57
C PRO A 138 31.61 15.44 3.00
N ALA A 139 32.85 14.98 3.19
CA ALA A 139 33.46 14.84 4.52
C ALA A 139 33.79 16.20 5.18
N VAL A 140 33.46 17.31 4.50
CA VAL A 140 33.78 18.68 4.92
C VAL A 140 32.79 19.23 5.96
N ALA A 141 31.65 18.55 6.21
CA ALA A 141 30.60 19.02 7.11
C ALA A 141 30.45 18.22 8.42
N ALA A 142 31.36 17.28 8.71
CA ALA A 142 31.37 16.61 10.00
C ALA A 142 32.26 17.41 10.97
N PRO A 143 31.72 18.03 12.04
CA PRO A 143 32.56 18.40 13.16
C PRO A 143 33.11 17.06 13.68
N GLY A 144 34.42 16.89 13.73
CA GLY A 144 35.00 15.72 14.38
C GLY A 144 34.69 15.71 15.89
N PRO A 145 35.55 15.15 16.74
CA PRO A 145 35.33 15.16 18.20
C PRO A 145 35.40 16.56 18.86
N ASP A 146 35.36 17.63 18.07
CA ASP A 146 35.48 19.02 18.52
C ASP A 146 34.12 19.56 19.01
N ALA A 147 33.97 19.60 20.33
CA ALA A 147 32.75 20.01 21.01
C ALA A 147 32.41 21.50 20.78
N THR A 148 33.42 22.34 20.56
CA THR A 148 33.25 23.77 20.24
C THR A 148 32.58 23.97 18.88
N LEU A 149 32.97 23.21 17.85
CA LEU A 149 32.36 23.26 16.52
C LEU A 149 30.92 22.75 16.54
N THR A 150 30.64 21.74 17.37
CA THR A 150 29.28 21.21 17.57
C THR A 150 28.36 22.22 18.26
N LEU A 151 28.87 22.95 19.25
CA LEU A 151 28.09 24.01 19.92
C LEU A 151 27.82 25.19 18.99
N ASP A 152 28.74 25.50 18.08
CA ASP A 152 28.57 26.57 17.09
C ASP A 152 27.45 26.25 16.07
N THR A 153 27.23 24.96 15.73
CA THR A 153 26.10 24.54 14.88
C THR A 153 24.71 24.71 15.52
N LEU A 154 24.62 24.87 16.84
CA LEU A 154 23.35 25.12 17.54
C LEU A 154 22.98 26.60 17.59
N VAL A 155 23.92 27.49 17.25
CA VAL A 155 23.67 28.92 17.13
C VAL A 155 23.02 29.18 15.77
N PRO A 156 21.78 29.72 15.71
CA PRO A 156 21.12 30.01 14.44
C PRO A 156 21.89 31.07 13.66
N GLY A 157 22.69 30.64 12.69
CA GLY A 157 23.44 31.49 11.77
C GLY A 157 22.79 31.60 10.39
N PRO A 158 23.34 32.46 9.51
CA PRO A 158 22.88 32.57 8.14
C PRO A 158 23.08 31.24 7.41
N ASN A 159 21.96 30.57 7.08
CA ASN A 159 21.95 29.31 6.36
C ASN A 159 22.07 29.56 4.86
N ALA A 160 23.27 29.38 4.32
CA ALA A 160 23.57 29.57 2.90
C ALA A 160 22.70 28.67 1.99
N ALA A 161 22.40 27.43 2.40
CA ALA A 161 21.53 26.53 1.64
C ALA A 161 20.07 27.02 1.57
N LEU A 162 19.59 27.67 2.64
CA LEU A 162 18.27 28.28 2.68
C LEU A 162 18.19 29.56 1.82
N ALA A 163 19.30 30.31 1.73
CA ALA A 163 19.41 31.47 0.84
C ALA A 163 19.45 31.05 -0.63
N ASP A 164 20.16 29.97 -0.96
CA ASP A 164 20.25 29.42 -2.32
C ASP A 164 18.89 28.86 -2.79
N TRP A 165 18.16 28.15 -1.92
CA TRP A 165 16.81 27.65 -2.21
C TRP A 165 15.80 28.79 -2.45
N ARG A 166 15.86 29.87 -1.66
CA ARG A 166 15.03 31.07 -1.88
C ARG A 166 15.44 31.86 -3.12
N GLY A 167 16.71 31.77 -3.52
CA GLY A 167 17.26 32.40 -4.72
C GLY A 167 16.82 31.75 -6.03
N GLY A 168 16.15 30.60 -5.97
CA GLY A 168 15.46 30.01 -7.10
C GLY A 168 16.39 29.62 -8.25
N ARG A 169 17.13 28.53 -8.09
CA ARG A 169 17.60 27.74 -9.25
C ARG A 169 17.15 26.29 -9.10
N PRO A 170 16.43 25.73 -10.10
CA PRO A 170 16.28 24.29 -10.21
C PRO A 170 17.64 23.61 -10.47
#